data_AF-A0A0D2NIK3-F1
#
_entry.id   AF-A0A0D2NIK3-F1
#
_cell.length_a   1.000
_cell.length_b   1.000
_cell.length_c   1.000
_cell.angle_alpha   90.00
_cell.angle_beta   90.00
_cell.angle_gamma   90.00
#
_symmetry.space_group_name_H-M   'P 1'
#
loop_
_entity.id
_entity.type
_entity.pdbx_description
1 polymer ?
#
loop_
_entity_poly.entity_id
_entity_poly.type
_entity_poly.pdbx_seq_one_letter_code
_entity_poly.pdbx_strand_id
1 'polypeptide(L)'
;MREEAVWRLVILLSSQQSPLELKINCSKALWKLAQGSVWICKTLTETKGMRCLAELVAKGQDELRFNCIMIIKEITTIAESDIRLRRSAFTSSSPAAKALICEILRIIKERDDAKVRVPAIKSIGSLARSFSTRKGRVIISLLIAQLGNTDQEVAMEAAIALRKFVSTDNYLRSEHLESIVKFDGVQLLMKLVSEDTKAQPYVLALICYLAQHDTNSNVLINARALTALQTTDPEVITEHPELETLVPHAISRLHFNLTEDQLQTNSPTGIKQIITEQGKEVVDTVRRGLKLLPKGDSKTPQMVTRCKKRILGAIPPLKNKRIQQFLNLSAWNWQYYVWTA
;
A
#
# COMPACT_ATOMS: atom_id res chain seq x y z
N MET A 1 -4.12 -28.61 32.48
CA MET A 1 -4.11 -27.46 33.41
C MET A 1 -3.91 -26.11 32.72
N ARG A 2 -2.92 -25.91 31.82
CA ARG A 2 -2.72 -24.59 31.16
C ARG A 2 -3.86 -24.19 30.21
N GLU A 3 -4.48 -25.16 29.53
CA GLU A 3 -5.53 -24.85 28.55
C GLU A 3 -6.82 -24.34 29.19
N GLU A 4 -7.25 -25.01 30.25
CA GLU A 4 -8.41 -24.64 31.06
C GLU A 4 -8.27 -23.22 31.64
N ALA A 5 -7.06 -22.82 32.04
CA ALA A 5 -6.80 -21.48 32.54
C ALA A 5 -6.99 -20.40 31.45
N VAL A 6 -6.52 -20.65 30.22
CA VAL A 6 -6.71 -19.71 29.09
C VAL A 6 -8.19 -19.57 28.76
N TRP A 7 -8.95 -20.67 28.73
CA TRP A 7 -10.39 -20.62 28.49
C TRP A 7 -11.15 -19.85 29.57
N ARG A 8 -10.79 -20.05 30.84
CA ARG A 8 -11.37 -19.27 31.95
C ARG A 8 -11.09 -17.77 31.79
N LEU A 9 -9.89 -17.38 31.40
CA LEU A 9 -9.57 -15.97 31.13
C LEU A 9 -10.42 -15.40 29.99
N VAL A 10 -10.58 -16.15 28.89
CA VAL A 10 -11.44 -15.72 27.77
C VAL A 10 -12.90 -15.59 28.18
N ILE A 11 -13.41 -16.51 29.00
CA ILE A 11 -14.77 -16.46 29.54
C ILE A 11 -14.95 -15.22 30.43
N LEU A 12 -14.00 -14.96 31.34
CA LEU A 12 -14.04 -13.78 32.21
C LEU A 12 -13.97 -12.47 31.42
N LEU A 13 -13.18 -12.42 30.35
CA LEU A 13 -13.10 -11.28 29.43
C LEU A 13 -14.41 -11.05 28.65
N SER A 14 -15.05 -12.14 28.23
CA SER A 14 -16.30 -12.10 27.45
C SER A 14 -17.54 -11.81 28.29
N SER A 15 -17.46 -11.99 29.61
CA SER A 15 -18.60 -11.78 30.50
C SER A 15 -18.99 -10.29 30.56
N GLN A 16 -20.28 -9.98 30.40
CA GLN A 16 -20.77 -8.62 30.60
C GLN A 16 -20.76 -8.19 32.08
N GLN A 17 -20.85 -9.17 32.98
CA GLN A 17 -20.97 -8.92 34.42
C GLN A 17 -19.61 -8.77 35.12
N SER A 18 -18.50 -9.08 34.45
CA SER A 18 -17.18 -8.98 35.07
C SER A 18 -16.78 -7.50 35.26
N PRO A 19 -16.29 -7.12 36.47
CA PRO A 19 -15.79 -5.77 36.73
C PRO A 19 -14.69 -5.37 35.75
N LEU A 20 -14.60 -4.08 35.42
CA LEU A 20 -13.60 -3.55 34.49
C LEU A 20 -12.16 -3.92 34.90
N GLU A 21 -11.84 -3.78 36.19
CA GLU A 21 -10.52 -4.13 36.74
C GLU A 21 -10.17 -5.60 36.51
N LEU A 22 -11.14 -6.51 36.67
CA LEU A 22 -10.95 -7.92 36.38
C LEU A 22 -10.66 -8.16 34.90
N LYS A 23 -11.37 -7.46 33.99
CA LYS A 23 -11.10 -7.53 32.54
C LYS A 23 -9.71 -7.01 32.19
N ILE A 24 -9.26 -5.93 32.82
CA ILE A 24 -7.91 -5.38 32.63
C ILE A 24 -6.86 -6.41 33.06
N ASN A 25 -7.00 -6.98 34.27
CA ASN A 25 -6.07 -7.99 34.78
C ASN A 25 -6.07 -9.26 33.91
N CYS A 26 -7.24 -9.75 33.49
CA CYS A 26 -7.35 -10.91 32.62
C CYS A 26 -6.72 -10.66 31.23
N SER A 27 -6.97 -9.50 30.63
CA SER A 27 -6.39 -9.15 29.32
C SER A 27 -4.88 -9.00 29.39
N LYS A 28 -4.36 -8.41 30.46
CA LYS A 28 -2.92 -8.29 30.71
C LYS A 28 -2.25 -9.65 30.86
N ALA A 29 -2.83 -10.53 31.67
CA ALA A 29 -2.34 -11.90 31.84
C ALA A 29 -2.38 -12.66 30.50
N LEU A 30 -3.48 -12.53 29.76
CA LEU A 30 -3.65 -13.21 28.48
C LEU A 30 -2.66 -12.70 27.41
N TRP A 31 -2.38 -11.40 27.38
CA TRP A 31 -1.30 -10.84 26.55
C TRP A 31 0.04 -11.49 26.86
N LYS A 32 0.45 -11.51 28.13
CA LYS A 32 1.74 -12.10 28.53
C LYS A 32 1.82 -13.59 28.21
N LEU A 33 0.71 -14.31 28.32
CA LEU A 33 0.64 -15.72 27.95
C LEU A 33 0.68 -15.95 26.43
N ALA A 34 0.05 -15.08 25.64
CA ALA A 34 0.01 -15.20 24.18
C ALA A 34 1.37 -14.92 23.51
N GLN A 35 2.23 -14.13 24.16
CA GLN A 35 3.54 -13.75 23.63
C GLN A 35 4.40 -14.98 23.28
N GLY A 36 4.70 -15.16 21.99
CA GLY A 36 5.50 -16.28 21.47
C GLY A 36 4.80 -17.65 21.51
N SER A 37 3.54 -17.74 21.95
CA SER A 37 2.87 -19.01 22.18
C SER A 37 1.92 -19.38 21.03
N VAL A 38 2.39 -20.26 20.14
CA VAL A 38 1.61 -20.76 19.00
C VAL A 38 0.29 -21.39 19.45
N TRP A 39 0.32 -22.18 20.52
CA TRP A 39 -0.84 -22.88 21.04
C TRP A 39 -1.90 -21.90 21.57
N ILE A 40 -1.50 -20.92 22.39
CA ILE A 40 -2.43 -19.93 22.96
C ILE A 40 -3.03 -19.07 21.85
N CYS A 41 -2.21 -18.61 20.89
CA CYS A 41 -2.71 -17.86 19.75
C CYS A 41 -3.73 -18.68 18.92
N LYS A 42 -3.50 -19.99 18.71
CA LYS A 42 -4.47 -20.88 18.05
C LYS A 42 -5.80 -20.92 18.81
N THR A 43 -5.77 -21.13 20.12
CA THR A 43 -6.98 -21.13 20.96
C THR A 43 -7.71 -19.79 20.91
N LEU A 44 -6.99 -18.66 20.94
CA LEU A 44 -7.59 -17.33 20.87
C LEU A 44 -8.18 -17.00 19.49
N THR A 45 -7.67 -17.64 18.44
CA THR A 45 -8.25 -17.52 17.10
C THR A 45 -9.50 -18.36 16.88
N GLU A 46 -9.98 -19.11 17.89
CA GLU A 46 -11.32 -19.67 17.81
C GLU A 46 -12.38 -18.55 17.74
N THR A 47 -13.49 -18.79 17.05
CA THR A 47 -14.48 -17.76 16.69
C THR A 47 -14.93 -16.89 17.86
N LYS A 48 -15.09 -17.47 19.05
CA LYS A 48 -15.48 -16.75 20.27
C LYS A 48 -14.39 -15.78 20.75
N GLY A 49 -13.12 -16.21 20.73
CA GLY A 49 -11.98 -15.38 21.15
C GLY A 49 -11.78 -14.17 20.23
N MET A 50 -11.79 -14.37 18.91
CA MET A 50 -11.68 -13.26 17.96
C MET A 50 -12.84 -12.25 18.08
N ARG A 51 -14.08 -12.73 18.26
CA ARG A 51 -15.23 -11.85 18.45
C ARG A 51 -15.13 -11.05 19.74
N CYS A 52 -14.73 -11.69 20.85
CA CYS A 52 -14.50 -11.03 22.12
C CYS A 52 -13.43 -9.93 21.99
N LEU A 53 -12.29 -10.24 21.37
CA LEU A 53 -11.23 -9.26 21.14
C LEU A 53 -11.71 -8.08 20.28
N ALA A 54 -12.43 -8.34 19.18
CA ALA A 54 -12.98 -7.27 18.35
C ALA A 54 -13.95 -6.36 19.14
N GLU A 55 -14.85 -6.95 19.93
CA GLU A 55 -15.80 -6.19 20.75
C GLU A 55 -15.09 -5.35 21.84
N LEU A 56 -14.10 -5.93 22.52
CA LEU A 56 -13.34 -5.24 23.55
C LEU A 56 -12.45 -4.14 22.97
N VAL A 57 -11.95 -4.27 21.74
CA VAL A 57 -11.24 -3.18 21.07
C VAL A 57 -12.20 -2.06 20.63
N ALA A 58 -13.41 -2.42 20.22
CA ALA A 58 -14.44 -1.48 19.80
C ALA A 58 -14.95 -0.61 20.98
N LYS A 59 -15.21 -1.25 22.12
CA LYS A 59 -15.85 -0.62 23.29
C LYS A 59 -14.90 -0.28 24.44
N GLY A 60 -13.76 -0.95 24.51
CA GLY A 60 -12.80 -0.79 25.60
C GLY A 60 -12.13 0.57 25.58
N GLN A 61 -11.80 1.05 26.77
CA GLN A 61 -11.04 2.29 26.99
C GLN A 61 -9.65 1.95 27.54
N ASP A 62 -8.70 2.85 27.31
CA ASP A 62 -7.38 2.89 27.94
C ASP A 62 -6.64 1.53 27.96
N GLU A 63 -6.25 1.05 29.16
CA GLU A 63 -5.43 -0.15 29.35
C GLU A 63 -6.09 -1.42 28.80
N LEU A 64 -7.42 -1.54 28.88
CA LEU A 64 -8.13 -2.70 28.36
C LEU A 64 -8.02 -2.77 26.83
N ARG A 65 -8.20 -1.62 26.15
CA ARG A 65 -8.06 -1.53 24.70
C ARG A 65 -6.64 -1.82 24.26
N PHE A 66 -5.65 -1.25 24.97
CA PHE A 66 -4.24 -1.50 24.74
C PHE A 66 -3.88 -2.98 24.89
N ASN A 67 -4.26 -3.63 25.99
CA ASN A 67 -3.97 -5.05 26.22
C ASN A 67 -4.60 -5.94 25.14
N CYS A 68 -5.83 -5.68 24.73
CA CYS A 68 -6.49 -6.41 23.65
C CYS A 68 -5.73 -6.26 22.31
N ILE A 69 -5.26 -5.05 22.00
CA ILE A 69 -4.46 -4.81 20.79
C ILE A 69 -3.10 -5.49 20.87
N MET A 70 -2.48 -5.56 22.04
CA MET A 70 -1.25 -6.32 22.24
C MET A 70 -1.48 -7.83 22.05
N ILE A 71 -2.59 -8.40 22.54
CA ILE A 71 -2.97 -9.79 22.25
C ILE A 71 -3.10 -10.02 20.73
N ILE A 72 -3.80 -9.12 20.04
CA ILE A 72 -3.99 -9.18 18.58
C ILE A 72 -2.64 -9.12 17.85
N LYS A 73 -1.74 -8.23 18.28
CA LYS A 73 -0.37 -8.15 17.76
C LYS A 73 0.37 -9.47 17.94
N GLU A 74 0.25 -10.15 19.08
CA GLU A 74 0.91 -11.45 19.27
C GLU A 74 0.30 -12.53 18.35
N ILE A 75 -1.03 -12.61 18.25
CA ILE A 75 -1.72 -13.55 17.35
C ILE A 75 -1.27 -13.35 15.90
N THR A 76 -1.26 -12.10 15.42
CA THR A 76 -0.88 -11.78 14.05
C THR A 76 0.62 -12.00 13.80
N THR A 77 1.47 -11.73 14.79
CA THR A 77 2.91 -12.06 14.72
C THR A 77 3.11 -13.57 14.55
N ILE A 78 2.42 -14.42 15.33
CA ILE A 78 2.49 -15.87 15.13
C ILE A 78 1.94 -16.28 13.76
N ALA A 79 0.85 -15.66 13.31
CA ALA A 79 0.25 -15.93 12.00
C ALA A 79 1.15 -15.52 10.83
N GLU A 80 2.10 -14.59 11.01
CA GLU A 80 3.09 -14.26 9.99
C GLU A 80 3.98 -15.47 9.69
N SER A 81 4.48 -16.14 10.74
CA SER A 81 5.35 -17.32 10.63
C SER A 81 4.60 -18.66 10.45
N ASP A 82 3.42 -18.83 11.05
CA ASP A 82 2.62 -20.07 10.98
C ASP A 82 1.57 -19.96 9.87
N ILE A 83 1.88 -20.55 8.71
CA ILE A 83 0.98 -20.58 7.55
C ILE A 83 -0.35 -21.28 7.82
N ARG A 84 -0.37 -22.28 8.71
CA ARG A 84 -1.60 -23.03 9.05
C ARG A 84 -2.53 -22.13 9.85
N LEU A 85 -2.00 -21.47 10.90
CA LEU A 85 -2.74 -20.50 11.70
C LEU A 85 -3.28 -19.37 10.83
N ARG A 86 -2.43 -18.79 9.96
CA ARG A 86 -2.83 -17.71 9.07
C ARG A 86 -4.02 -18.09 8.20
N ARG A 87 -3.93 -19.25 7.54
CA ARG A 87 -4.97 -19.75 6.64
C ARG A 87 -6.24 -20.16 7.37
N SER A 88 -6.17 -20.65 8.61
CA SER A 88 -7.37 -21.05 9.37
C SER A 88 -8.06 -19.87 10.05
N ALA A 89 -7.29 -18.95 10.65
CA ALA A 89 -7.83 -17.86 11.45
C ALA A 89 -8.28 -16.66 10.61
N PHE A 90 -7.51 -16.29 9.58
CA PHE A 90 -7.72 -15.05 8.81
C PHE A 90 -8.27 -15.33 7.41
N THR A 91 -9.30 -16.19 7.32
CA THR A 91 -9.99 -16.46 6.06
C THR A 91 -10.88 -15.28 5.64
N SER A 92 -11.07 -15.12 4.33
CA SER A 92 -12.01 -14.15 3.77
C SER A 92 -13.49 -14.46 4.09
N SER A 93 -13.79 -15.67 4.59
CA SER A 93 -15.14 -16.08 4.98
C SER A 93 -15.46 -15.82 6.45
N SER A 94 -14.47 -15.78 7.35
CA SER A 94 -14.67 -15.69 8.80
C SER A 94 -15.21 -14.31 9.25
N PRO A 95 -16.47 -14.19 9.72
CA PRO A 95 -17.01 -12.91 10.17
C PRO A 95 -16.27 -12.33 11.37
N ALA A 96 -15.74 -13.19 12.25
CA ALA A 96 -14.98 -12.75 13.43
C ALA A 96 -13.63 -12.13 13.05
N ALA A 97 -12.91 -12.75 12.10
CA ALA A 97 -11.65 -12.20 11.59
C ALA A 97 -11.89 -10.86 10.88
N LYS A 98 -12.97 -10.75 10.10
CA LYS A 98 -13.39 -9.51 9.44
C LYS A 98 -13.62 -8.38 10.45
N ALA A 99 -14.40 -8.65 11.50
CA ALA A 99 -14.68 -7.67 12.53
C ALA A 99 -13.40 -7.21 13.24
N LEU A 100 -12.51 -8.15 13.57
CA LEU A 100 -11.23 -7.85 14.20
C LEU A 100 -10.33 -6.97 13.31
N ILE A 101 -10.21 -7.30 12.01
CA ILE A 101 -9.45 -6.47 11.06
C ILE A 101 -10.08 -5.08 10.90
N CYS A 102 -11.41 -4.97 10.87
CA CYS A 102 -12.09 -3.66 10.83
C CYS A 102 -11.68 -2.77 12.01
N GLU A 103 -11.64 -3.32 13.22
CA GLU A 103 -11.26 -2.57 14.40
C GLU A 103 -9.79 -2.14 14.39
N ILE A 104 -8.89 -3.00 13.90
CA ILE A 104 -7.47 -2.64 13.70
C ILE A 104 -7.36 -1.48 12.69
N LEU A 105 -8.05 -1.57 11.55
CA LEU A 105 -8.03 -0.51 10.54
C LEU A 105 -8.67 0.79 11.03
N ARG A 106 -9.66 0.72 11.94
CA ARG A 106 -10.25 1.88 12.60
C ARG A 106 -9.21 2.59 13.48
N ILE A 107 -8.48 1.83 14.30
CA ILE A 107 -7.39 2.37 15.15
C ILE A 107 -6.33 3.08 14.32
N ILE A 108 -5.90 2.50 13.19
CA ILE A 108 -4.87 3.12 12.35
C ILE A 108 -5.32 4.50 11.82
N LYS A 109 -6.63 4.71 11.66
CA LYS A 109 -7.20 5.99 11.22
C LYS A 109 -7.38 7.01 12.34
N GLU A 110 -7.47 6.56 13.59
CA GLU A 110 -7.63 7.45 14.75
C GLU A 110 -6.35 8.26 14.96
N ARG A 111 -6.50 9.54 15.35
CA ARG A 111 -5.39 10.48 15.52
C ARG A 111 -4.71 10.39 16.88
N ASP A 112 -5.33 9.76 17.87
CA ASP A 112 -4.86 9.82 19.25
C ASP A 112 -4.41 8.43 19.73
N ASP A 113 -3.15 8.37 20.16
CA ASP A 113 -2.42 7.25 20.76
C ASP A 113 -1.56 6.35 19.83
N ALA A 114 -0.30 6.76 19.68
CA ALA A 114 0.74 5.95 19.03
C ALA A 114 0.97 4.59 19.71
N LYS A 115 0.77 4.47 21.03
CA LYS A 115 0.97 3.22 21.78
C LYS A 115 0.02 2.12 21.33
N VAL A 116 -1.19 2.48 20.89
CA VAL A 116 -2.17 1.54 20.34
C VAL A 116 -2.03 1.44 18.82
N ARG A 117 -1.69 2.54 18.15
CA ARG A 117 -1.54 2.58 16.69
C ARG A 117 -0.37 1.74 16.17
N VAL A 118 0.81 1.83 16.78
CA VAL A 118 2.00 1.09 16.35
C VAL A 118 1.74 -0.42 16.36
N PRO A 119 1.24 -1.04 17.45
CA PRO A 119 0.87 -2.47 17.43
C PRO A 119 -0.23 -2.81 16.41
N ALA A 120 -1.16 -1.89 16.14
CA ALA A 120 -2.20 -2.09 15.12
C ALA A 120 -1.60 -2.13 13.69
N ILE A 121 -0.71 -1.19 13.36
CA ILE A 121 0.02 -1.17 12.08
C ILE A 121 0.85 -2.44 11.93
N LYS A 122 1.57 -2.82 12.98
CA LYS A 122 2.35 -4.06 13.03
C LYS A 122 1.50 -5.29 12.75
N SER A 123 0.32 -5.36 13.36
CA SER A 123 -0.64 -6.45 13.16
C SER A 123 -1.10 -6.55 11.70
N ILE A 124 -1.35 -5.41 11.04
CA ILE A 124 -1.67 -5.37 9.62
C ILE A 124 -0.50 -5.81 8.76
N GLY A 125 0.73 -5.35 9.06
CA GLY A 125 1.94 -5.77 8.36
C GLY A 125 2.15 -7.28 8.44
N SER A 126 1.98 -7.87 9.62
CA SER A 126 2.08 -9.33 9.83
C SER A 126 1.04 -10.14 9.04
N LEU A 127 -0.10 -9.53 8.73
CA LEU A 127 -1.16 -10.11 7.89
C LEU A 127 -1.04 -9.77 6.40
N ALA A 128 0.06 -9.13 5.94
CA ALA A 128 0.20 -8.67 4.55
C ALA A 128 -0.07 -9.76 3.49
N ARG A 129 0.23 -11.02 3.80
CA ARG A 129 0.03 -12.19 2.92
C ARG A 129 -1.40 -12.76 2.94
N SER A 130 -2.28 -12.24 3.79
CA SER A 130 -3.65 -12.70 3.98
C SER A 130 -4.68 -11.87 3.21
N PHE A 131 -4.28 -10.72 2.67
CA PHE A 131 -5.19 -9.79 2.00
C PHE A 131 -5.30 -10.10 0.51
N SER A 132 -6.53 -10.02 -0.02
CA SER A 132 -6.76 -10.02 -1.46
C SER A 132 -6.28 -8.71 -2.10
N THR A 133 -6.07 -8.70 -3.41
CA THR A 133 -5.60 -7.53 -4.16
C THR A 133 -6.39 -6.25 -3.85
N ARG A 134 -7.73 -6.34 -3.81
CA ARG A 134 -8.60 -5.18 -3.53
C ARG A 134 -8.42 -4.66 -2.11
N LYS A 135 -8.36 -5.54 -1.11
CA LYS A 135 -8.16 -5.15 0.29
C LYS A 135 -6.75 -4.65 0.54
N GLY A 136 -5.75 -5.31 -0.03
CA GLY A 136 -4.35 -4.90 0.00
C GLY A 136 -4.18 -3.47 -0.49
N ARG A 137 -4.81 -3.10 -1.61
CA ARG A 137 -4.79 -1.72 -2.14
C ARG A 137 -5.30 -0.67 -1.14
N VAL A 138 -6.42 -0.95 -0.48
CA VAL A 138 -7.00 -0.05 0.53
C VAL A 138 -6.11 0.07 1.75
N ILE A 139 -5.51 -1.04 2.18
CA ILE A 139 -4.62 -1.06 3.33
C ILE A 139 -3.32 -0.32 3.01
N ILE A 140 -2.74 -0.53 1.83
CA ILE A 140 -1.53 0.16 1.37
C ILE A 140 -1.76 1.67 1.33
N SER A 141 -2.90 2.15 0.81
CA SER A 141 -3.18 3.59 0.83
C SER A 141 -3.29 4.15 2.26
N LEU A 142 -3.86 3.38 3.18
CA LEU A 142 -3.92 3.74 4.60
C LEU A 142 -2.52 3.79 5.24
N LEU A 143 -1.66 2.81 4.95
CA LEU A 143 -0.29 2.76 5.46
C LEU A 143 0.57 3.90 4.90
N ILE A 144 0.41 4.24 3.61
CA ILE A 144 1.10 5.38 2.99
C ILE A 144 0.74 6.69 3.69
N ALA A 145 -0.53 6.87 4.08
CA ALA A 145 -0.94 8.04 4.85
C ALA A 145 -0.24 8.14 6.22
N GLN A 146 0.17 7.01 6.82
CA GLN A 146 0.91 6.97 8.08
C GLN A 146 2.41 7.29 7.92
N LEU A 147 2.98 7.22 6.71
CA LEU A 147 4.38 7.62 6.47
C LEU A 147 4.63 9.11 6.74
N GLY A 148 3.59 9.94 6.60
CA GLY A 148 3.64 11.38 6.90
C GLY A 148 3.23 11.74 8.32
N ASN A 149 3.19 10.78 9.25
CA ASN A 149 2.83 11.04 10.64
C ASN A 149 3.93 11.85 11.34
N THR A 150 3.54 12.68 12.31
CA THR A 150 4.49 13.43 13.15
C THR A 150 5.20 12.53 14.16
N ASP A 151 4.58 11.41 14.50
CA ASP A 151 5.18 10.38 15.34
C ASP A 151 6.08 9.46 14.49
N GLN A 152 7.39 9.49 14.79
CA GLN A 152 8.41 8.72 14.07
C GLN A 152 8.21 7.21 14.19
N GLU A 153 7.76 6.70 15.34
CA GLU A 153 7.52 5.26 15.51
C GLU A 153 6.36 4.78 14.65
N VAL A 154 5.32 5.61 14.52
CA VAL A 154 4.18 5.33 13.62
C VAL A 154 4.62 5.31 12.16
N ALA A 155 5.40 6.29 11.72
CA ALA A 155 5.90 6.37 10.34
C ALA A 155 6.84 5.20 10.01
N MET A 156 7.75 4.88 10.93
CA MET A 156 8.66 3.74 10.81
C MET A 156 7.91 2.41 10.71
N GLU A 157 6.97 2.13 11.62
CA GLU A 157 6.21 0.87 11.59
C GLU A 157 5.31 0.79 10.34
N ALA A 158 4.83 1.91 9.81
CA ALA A 158 4.13 1.93 8.52
C ALA A 158 5.04 1.54 7.34
N ALA A 159 6.29 2.02 7.31
CA ALA A 159 7.28 1.60 6.32
C ALA A 159 7.61 0.11 6.44
N ILE A 160 7.79 -0.40 7.66
CA ILE A 160 8.00 -1.83 7.94
C ILE A 160 6.81 -2.66 7.45
N ALA A 161 5.58 -2.22 7.73
CA ALA A 161 4.37 -2.89 7.27
C ALA A 161 4.29 -2.92 5.73
N LEU A 162 4.55 -1.80 5.04
CA LEU A 162 4.58 -1.74 3.58
C LEU A 162 5.64 -2.67 2.99
N ARG A 163 6.82 -2.76 3.60
CA ARG A 163 7.87 -3.72 3.19
C ARG A 163 7.35 -5.16 3.19
N LYS A 164 6.53 -5.55 4.16
CA LYS A 164 5.92 -6.89 4.21
C LYS A 164 4.92 -7.13 3.06
N PHE A 165 4.22 -6.11 2.59
CA PHE A 165 3.33 -6.22 1.43
C PHE A 165 4.06 -6.49 0.12
N VAL A 166 5.30 -6.04 0.00
CA VAL A 166 6.12 -6.17 -1.23
C VAL A 166 7.25 -7.19 -1.11
N SER A 167 7.34 -7.86 0.03
CA SER A 167 8.29 -8.95 0.26
C SER A 167 8.18 -10.04 -0.80
N THR A 168 9.29 -10.74 -1.07
CA THR A 168 9.37 -11.83 -2.06
C THR A 168 8.42 -12.98 -1.77
N ASP A 169 8.04 -13.18 -0.51
CA ASP A 169 7.13 -14.24 -0.07
C ASP A 169 5.63 -13.91 -0.27
N ASN A 170 5.33 -12.68 -0.73
CA ASN A 170 3.99 -12.25 -1.03
C ASN A 170 3.66 -12.44 -2.52
N TYR A 171 2.67 -13.28 -2.82
CA TYR A 171 2.28 -13.59 -4.19
C TYR A 171 1.66 -12.40 -4.94
N LEU A 172 1.21 -11.36 -4.22
CA LEU A 172 0.68 -10.10 -4.78
C LEU A 172 1.72 -8.97 -4.79
N ARG A 173 3.02 -9.29 -4.67
CA ARG A 173 4.06 -8.26 -4.53
C ARG A 173 4.03 -7.24 -5.65
N SER A 174 3.83 -7.66 -6.91
CA SER A 174 3.85 -6.77 -8.07
C SER A 174 2.69 -5.79 -8.03
N GLU A 175 1.48 -6.26 -7.75
CA GLU A 175 0.29 -5.42 -7.61
C GLU A 175 0.40 -4.45 -6.43
N HIS A 176 1.04 -4.88 -5.34
CA HIS A 176 1.29 -4.04 -4.17
C HIS A 176 2.34 -2.96 -4.46
N LEU A 177 3.44 -3.29 -5.15
CA LEU A 177 4.45 -2.33 -5.58
C LEU A 177 3.84 -1.23 -6.46
N GLU A 178 3.06 -1.61 -7.48
CA GLU A 178 2.33 -0.65 -8.33
C GLU A 178 1.39 0.24 -7.51
N SER A 179 0.75 -0.33 -6.49
CA SER A 179 -0.17 0.42 -5.63
C SER A 179 0.57 1.47 -4.81
N ILE A 180 1.77 1.15 -4.30
CA ILE A 180 2.59 2.11 -3.55
C ILE A 180 2.95 3.31 -4.42
N VAL A 181 3.40 3.07 -5.65
CA VAL A 181 3.73 4.14 -6.60
C VAL A 181 2.50 4.95 -6.99
N LYS A 182 1.38 4.28 -7.27
CA LYS A 182 0.12 4.93 -7.67
C LYS A 182 -0.47 5.84 -6.59
N PHE A 183 -0.21 5.55 -5.32
CA PHE A 183 -0.65 6.37 -4.19
C PHE A 183 0.41 7.38 -3.74
N ASP A 184 1.35 7.74 -4.62
CA ASP A 184 2.41 8.73 -4.37
C ASP A 184 3.32 8.39 -3.17
N GLY A 185 3.39 7.09 -2.81
CA GLY A 185 4.13 6.64 -1.64
C GLY A 185 5.63 6.91 -1.72
N VAL A 186 6.21 6.92 -2.93
CA VAL A 186 7.64 7.18 -3.15
C VAL A 186 8.08 8.51 -2.54
N GLN A 187 7.29 9.58 -2.70
CA GLN A 187 7.67 10.91 -2.21
C GLN A 187 7.71 10.95 -0.67
N LEU A 188 6.75 10.29 -0.01
CA LEU A 188 6.71 10.19 1.44
C LEU A 188 7.83 9.30 1.99
N LEU A 189 8.17 8.21 1.28
CA LEU A 189 9.31 7.37 1.63
C LEU A 189 10.63 8.15 1.55
N MET A 190 10.85 8.91 0.48
CA MET A 190 12.07 9.73 0.33
C MET A 190 12.17 10.83 1.39
N LYS A 191 11.03 11.42 1.78
CA LYS A 191 10.98 12.36 2.90
C LYS A 191 11.40 11.67 4.20
N LEU A 192 10.85 10.49 4.49
CA LEU A 192 11.16 9.73 5.70
C LEU A 192 12.63 9.32 5.79
N VAL A 193 13.26 8.92 4.67
CA VAL A 193 14.72 8.64 4.58
C VAL A 193 15.57 9.82 5.04
N SER A 194 15.09 11.05 4.82
CA SER A 194 15.84 12.28 5.13
C SER A 194 15.61 12.75 6.58
N GLU A 195 14.49 12.37 7.20
CA GLU A 195 14.05 12.90 8.49
C GLU A 195 14.26 11.94 9.67
N ASP A 196 14.34 10.62 9.42
CA ASP A 196 14.40 9.60 10.47
C ASP A 196 15.45 8.52 10.15
N THR A 197 16.55 8.55 10.89
CA THR A 197 17.67 7.61 10.74
C THR A 197 17.30 6.19 11.14
N LYS A 198 16.35 5.99 12.07
CA LYS A 198 15.90 4.66 12.49
C LYS A 198 14.98 4.01 11.46
N ALA A 199 14.16 4.82 10.78
CA ALA A 199 13.29 4.35 9.71
C ALA A 199 14.04 4.09 8.41
N GLN A 200 15.13 4.83 8.17
CA GLN A 200 15.94 4.80 6.95
C GLN A 200 16.22 3.38 6.41
N PRO A 201 16.78 2.42 7.17
CA PRO A 201 17.09 1.09 6.63
C PRO A 201 15.87 0.36 6.07
N TYR A 202 14.72 0.44 6.75
CA TYR A 202 13.49 -0.18 6.30
C TYR A 202 12.94 0.47 5.02
N VAL A 203 13.09 1.79 4.91
CA VAL A 203 12.67 2.53 3.72
C VAL A 203 13.60 2.25 2.54
N LEU A 204 14.92 2.18 2.75
CA LEU A 204 15.88 1.83 1.72
C LEU A 204 15.62 0.42 1.16
N ALA A 205 15.34 -0.56 2.03
CA ALA A 205 14.93 -1.90 1.60
C ALA A 205 13.65 -1.86 0.74
N LEU A 206 12.64 -1.08 1.13
CA LEU A 206 11.41 -0.89 0.37
C LEU A 206 11.66 -0.23 -1.00
N ILE A 207 12.54 0.78 -1.07
CA ILE A 207 12.98 1.41 -2.32
C ILE A 207 13.67 0.39 -3.22
N CYS A 208 14.51 -0.49 -2.66
CA CYS A 208 15.18 -1.54 -3.44
C CYS A 208 14.17 -2.52 -4.04
N TYR A 209 13.11 -2.90 -3.30
CA TYR A 209 12.03 -3.72 -3.87
C TYR A 209 11.25 -2.98 -4.97
N LEU A 210 11.01 -1.68 -4.82
CA LEU A 210 10.38 -0.85 -5.86
C LEU A 210 11.22 -0.77 -7.13
N ALA A 211 12.55 -0.66 -6.99
CA ALA A 211 13.49 -0.60 -8.12
C ALA A 211 13.60 -1.90 -8.91
N GLN A 212 13.16 -3.04 -8.36
CA GLN A 212 13.13 -4.30 -9.11
C GLN A 212 12.10 -4.28 -10.26
N HIS A 213 11.08 -3.44 -10.18
CA HIS A 213 9.99 -3.37 -11.16
C HIS A 213 10.22 -2.21 -12.14
N ASP A 214 10.50 -2.51 -13.41
CA ASP A 214 10.94 -1.51 -14.41
C ASP A 214 9.97 -0.33 -14.58
N THR A 215 8.66 -0.58 -14.44
CA THR A 215 7.65 0.48 -14.57
C THR A 215 7.75 1.57 -13.49
N ASN A 216 8.46 1.31 -12.39
CA ASN A 216 8.63 2.24 -11.28
C ASN A 216 9.91 3.06 -11.36
N SER A 217 10.88 2.67 -12.21
CA SER A 217 12.22 3.26 -12.28
C SER A 217 12.19 4.77 -12.49
N ASN A 218 11.36 5.26 -13.42
CA ASN A 218 11.27 6.70 -13.70
C ASN A 218 10.76 7.50 -12.51
N VAL A 219 9.80 6.96 -11.74
CA VAL A 219 9.29 7.63 -10.54
C VAL A 219 10.36 7.67 -9.44
N LEU A 220 11.12 6.58 -9.27
CA LEU A 220 12.20 6.50 -8.30
C LEU A 220 13.36 7.44 -8.65
N ILE A 221 13.77 7.49 -9.92
CA ILE A 221 14.82 8.39 -10.42
C ILE A 221 14.41 9.85 -10.18
N ASN A 222 13.19 10.23 -10.57
CA ASN A 222 12.68 11.59 -10.37
C ASN A 222 12.58 11.98 -8.89
N ALA A 223 12.34 11.02 -8.01
CA ALA A 223 12.31 11.21 -6.56
C ALA A 223 13.70 11.21 -5.90
N ARG A 224 14.79 11.14 -6.68
CA ARG A 224 16.19 11.08 -6.20
C ARG A 224 16.52 9.83 -5.37
N ALA A 225 15.80 8.73 -5.59
CA ALA A 225 16.05 7.47 -4.90
C ALA A 225 17.45 6.89 -5.20
N LEU A 226 17.93 7.06 -6.44
CA LEU A 226 19.27 6.62 -6.83
C LEU A 226 20.36 7.30 -5.99
N THR A 227 20.28 8.62 -5.82
CA THR A 227 21.23 9.37 -4.99
C THR A 227 21.19 8.91 -3.55
N ALA A 228 19.98 8.74 -2.97
CA ALA A 228 19.85 8.26 -1.60
C ALA A 228 20.46 6.87 -1.39
N LEU A 229 20.30 5.96 -2.37
CA LEU A 229 20.93 4.63 -2.32
C LEU A 229 22.46 4.72 -2.39
N GLN A 230 23.01 5.59 -3.23
CA GLN A 230 24.46 5.80 -3.38
C GLN A 230 25.11 6.44 -2.15
N THR A 231 24.37 7.28 -1.42
CA THR A 231 24.85 7.97 -0.21
C THR A 231 24.49 7.21 1.06
N THR A 232 24.09 5.94 0.97
CA THR A 232 23.78 5.12 2.15
C THR A 232 25.04 4.97 3.01
N ASP A 233 24.92 5.23 4.31
CA ASP A 233 26.02 5.07 5.25
C ASP A 233 26.43 3.58 5.34
N PRO A 234 27.72 3.24 5.20
CA PRO A 234 28.21 1.87 5.41
C PRO A 234 27.82 1.25 6.76
N GLU A 235 27.66 2.05 7.82
CA GLU A 235 27.20 1.59 9.13
C GLU A 235 25.78 1.00 9.05
N VAL A 236 24.88 1.67 8.32
CA VAL A 236 23.48 1.20 8.11
C VAL A 236 23.44 -0.14 7.38
N ILE A 237 24.35 -0.36 6.40
CA ILE A 237 24.45 -1.64 5.69
C ILE A 237 24.98 -2.73 6.61
N THR A 238 25.90 -2.41 7.51
CA THR A 238 26.47 -3.34 8.49
C THR A 238 25.40 -3.82 9.49
N GLU A 239 24.55 -2.91 9.97
CA GLU A 239 23.44 -3.23 10.88
C GLU A 239 22.26 -3.93 10.18
N HIS A 240 22.11 -3.75 8.86
CA HIS A 240 21.05 -4.34 8.06
C HIS A 240 21.60 -5.13 6.85
N PRO A 241 22.06 -6.39 7.07
CA PRO A 241 22.72 -7.19 6.04
C PRO A 241 21.90 -7.44 4.77
N GLU A 242 20.57 -7.35 4.84
CA GLU A 242 19.72 -7.43 3.63
C GLU A 242 20.05 -6.34 2.60
N LEU A 243 20.49 -5.16 3.07
CA LEU A 243 20.84 -4.02 2.20
C LEU A 243 22.13 -4.26 1.42
N GLU A 244 23.05 -5.08 1.92
CA GLU A 244 24.32 -5.40 1.26
C GLU A 244 24.08 -5.98 -0.15
N THR A 245 23.03 -6.77 -0.31
CA THR A 245 22.65 -7.35 -1.60
C THR A 245 21.64 -6.49 -2.37
N LEU A 246 20.69 -5.89 -1.66
CA LEU A 246 19.58 -5.15 -2.27
C LEU A 246 20.03 -3.82 -2.88
N VAL A 247 20.90 -3.07 -2.20
CA VAL A 247 21.30 -1.71 -2.62
C VAL A 247 22.11 -1.73 -3.93
N PRO A 248 23.17 -2.54 -4.08
CA PRO A 248 23.92 -2.58 -5.34
C PRO A 248 23.06 -3.02 -6.53
N HIS A 249 22.17 -3.99 -6.31
CA HIS A 249 21.25 -4.46 -7.34
C HIS A 249 20.28 -3.36 -7.78
N ALA A 250 19.69 -2.64 -6.82
CA ALA A 250 18.79 -1.52 -7.10
C ALA A 250 19.50 -0.38 -7.84
N ILE A 251 20.73 -0.02 -7.43
CA ILE A 251 21.55 1.00 -8.12
C ILE A 251 21.80 0.60 -9.58
N SER A 252 22.25 -0.64 -9.81
CA SER A 252 22.50 -1.14 -11.17
C SER A 252 21.25 -1.08 -12.05
N ARG A 253 20.09 -1.45 -11.50
CA ARG A 253 18.80 -1.43 -12.23
C ARG A 253 18.34 -0.01 -12.57
N LEU A 254 18.49 0.94 -11.64
CA LEU A 254 18.14 2.33 -11.88
C LEU A 254 19.08 3.00 -12.89
N HIS A 255 20.39 2.71 -12.86
CA HIS A 255 21.34 3.18 -13.87
C HIS A 255 21.03 2.65 -15.28
N PHE A 256 20.70 1.37 -15.38
CA PHE A 256 20.33 0.76 -16.65
C PHE A 256 19.11 1.47 -17.26
N ASN A 257 18.06 1.69 -16.47
CA ASN A 257 16.85 2.39 -16.92
C ASN A 257 17.10 3.86 -17.26
N LEU A 258 17.98 4.56 -16.52
CA LEU A 258 18.38 5.93 -16.84
C LEU A 258 19.06 6.02 -18.22
N THR A 259 19.87 5.02 -18.57
CA THR A 259 20.60 4.97 -19.85
C THR A 259 19.67 4.65 -21.02
N GLU A 260 18.71 3.75 -20.84
CA GLU A 260 17.66 3.44 -21.82
C GLU A 260 16.78 4.66 -22.13
N ASP A 261 16.38 5.43 -21.12
CA ASP A 261 15.58 6.66 -21.33
C ASP A 261 16.39 7.73 -22.09
N GLN A 262 17.70 7.82 -21.83
CA GLN A 262 18.60 8.66 -22.62
C GLN A 262 18.79 8.17 -24.07
N LEU A 263 18.79 6.87 -24.33
CA LEU A 263 18.87 6.32 -25.69
C LEU A 263 17.57 6.51 -26.48
N GLN A 264 16.40 6.46 -25.81
CA GLN A 264 15.11 6.76 -26.44
C GLN A 264 14.92 8.26 -26.72
N THR A 265 15.47 9.12 -25.87
CA THR A 265 15.45 10.59 -26.10
C THR A 265 16.52 11.06 -27.08
N ASN A 266 17.61 10.32 -27.26
CA ASN A 266 18.70 10.63 -28.21
C ASN A 266 18.63 9.85 -29.54
N SER A 267 17.61 9.02 -29.77
CA SER A 267 17.31 8.42 -31.08
C SER A 267 16.64 9.46 -32.00
N PRO A 268 17.16 9.69 -33.22
CA PRO A 268 17.07 11.00 -33.85
C PRO A 268 15.69 11.32 -34.42
N THR A 269 15.35 12.59 -34.27
CA THR A 269 14.35 13.40 -34.99
C THR A 269 14.42 13.29 -36.53
N GLY A 270 15.31 12.46 -37.11
CA GLY A 270 15.47 12.26 -38.55
C GLY A 270 14.32 11.52 -39.25
N ILE A 271 13.61 10.61 -38.58
CA ILE A 271 12.54 9.85 -39.28
C ILE A 271 11.29 10.70 -39.50
N LYS A 272 10.98 11.65 -38.60
CA LYS A 272 9.85 12.56 -38.80
C LYS A 272 10.13 13.58 -39.92
N GLN A 273 11.36 14.07 -40.05
CA GLN A 273 11.75 15.02 -41.11
C GLN A 273 11.68 14.38 -42.51
N ILE A 274 12.16 13.14 -42.67
CA ILE A 274 12.12 12.41 -43.95
C ILE A 274 10.67 12.17 -44.41
N ILE A 275 9.76 11.84 -43.48
CA ILE A 275 8.33 11.66 -43.81
C ILE A 275 7.65 13.00 -44.16
N THR A 276 8.12 14.13 -43.62
CA THR A 276 7.53 15.44 -43.95
C THR A 276 8.06 16.01 -45.27
N GLU A 277 9.28 15.67 -45.68
CA GLU A 277 9.85 16.11 -46.96
C GLU A 277 9.31 15.30 -48.14
N GLN A 278 9.24 13.97 -48.03
CA GLN A 278 8.65 13.14 -49.10
C GLN A 278 7.14 13.36 -49.28
N GLY A 279 6.43 13.70 -48.20
CA GLY A 279 5.00 14.07 -48.28
C GLY A 279 4.74 15.41 -48.98
N LYS A 280 5.65 16.39 -48.84
CA LYS A 280 5.52 17.70 -49.51
C LYS A 280 5.74 17.60 -51.02
N GLU A 281 6.70 16.79 -51.45
CA GLU A 281 7.00 16.61 -52.87
C GLU A 281 5.87 15.91 -53.65
N VAL A 282 5.20 14.95 -53.00
CA VAL A 282 4.00 14.28 -53.53
C VAL A 282 2.81 15.25 -53.62
N VAL A 283 2.59 16.08 -52.60
CA VAL A 283 1.50 17.07 -52.58
C VAL A 283 1.69 18.18 -53.62
N ASP A 284 2.92 18.64 -53.86
CA ASP A 284 3.21 19.65 -54.88
C ASP A 284 3.16 19.09 -56.31
N THR A 285 3.40 17.79 -56.49
CA THR A 285 3.21 17.09 -57.77
C THR A 285 1.72 16.91 -58.09
N VAL A 286 0.89 16.55 -57.11
CA VAL A 286 -0.57 16.48 -57.26
C VAL A 286 -1.20 17.86 -57.50
N ARG A 287 -0.69 18.91 -56.84
CA ARG A 287 -1.16 20.29 -57.00
C ARG A 287 -0.85 20.87 -58.39
N ARG A 288 0.26 20.46 -59.02
CA ARG A 288 0.59 20.86 -60.40
C ARG A 288 -0.23 20.09 -61.45
N GLY A 289 -0.62 18.84 -61.17
CA GLY A 289 -1.46 18.04 -62.05
C GLY A 289 -2.94 18.47 -62.11
N LEU A 290 -3.48 19.08 -61.04
CA LEU A 290 -4.90 19.43 -60.96
C LEU A 290 -5.33 20.72 -61.70
N LYS A 291 -4.43 21.38 -62.45
CA LYS A 291 -4.76 22.59 -63.22
C LYS A 291 -5.16 22.35 -64.68
N LEU A 292 -5.22 21.09 -65.12
CA LEU A 292 -5.62 20.75 -66.49
C LEU A 292 -6.62 19.60 -66.47
N LEU A 293 -7.92 19.90 -66.38
CA LEU A 293 -9.00 19.11 -67.00
C LEU A 293 -10.35 19.87 -66.89
N PRO A 294 -11.22 19.82 -67.91
CA PRO A 294 -12.40 20.68 -68.01
C PRO A 294 -13.65 20.11 -67.34
N LYS A 295 -14.60 21.03 -67.11
CA LYS A 295 -15.97 20.82 -66.62
C LYS A 295 -16.72 19.73 -67.40
N GLY A 296 -17.48 18.90 -66.70
CA GLY A 296 -18.47 17.99 -67.27
C GLY A 296 -19.40 17.43 -66.19
N ASP A 297 -20.68 17.32 -66.53
CA ASP A 297 -21.83 17.30 -65.62
C ASP A 297 -22.16 15.98 -64.91
N SER A 298 -22.89 16.16 -63.81
CA SER A 298 -24.12 15.44 -63.42
C SER A 298 -24.08 14.44 -62.25
N LYS A 299 -25.07 14.66 -61.38
CA LYS A 299 -25.77 13.76 -60.43
C LYS A 299 -25.13 13.53 -59.05
N THR A 300 -25.63 14.32 -58.09
CA THR A 300 -25.80 13.95 -56.68
C THR A 300 -26.67 12.70 -56.52
N PRO A 301 -26.49 11.95 -55.41
CA PRO A 301 -27.55 11.97 -54.39
C PRO A 301 -27.06 12.40 -53.01
N GLN A 302 -27.98 13.07 -52.31
CA GLN A 302 -27.93 13.47 -50.91
C GLN A 302 -27.92 12.25 -49.98
N MET A 303 -27.21 12.33 -48.84
CA MET A 303 -27.80 11.99 -47.54
C MET A 303 -26.98 12.55 -46.36
N VAL A 304 -27.69 13.33 -45.54
CA VAL A 304 -27.51 13.63 -44.11
C VAL A 304 -26.42 14.62 -43.68
N THR A 305 -26.83 15.89 -43.72
CA THR A 305 -26.48 16.97 -42.80
C THR A 305 -26.93 16.72 -41.35
N ARG A 306 -26.01 16.84 -40.39
CA ARG A 306 -26.12 17.40 -39.00
C ARG A 306 -25.10 16.67 -38.11
N CYS A 307 -24.21 17.27 -37.32
CA CYS A 307 -24.19 18.58 -36.67
C CYS A 307 -22.74 19.07 -36.49
N LYS A 308 -22.47 20.31 -36.91
CA LYS A 308 -21.44 21.16 -36.31
C LYS A 308 -22.00 21.72 -34.99
N LYS A 309 -21.37 21.44 -33.85
CA LYS A 309 -21.27 22.39 -32.73
C LYS A 309 -20.32 21.89 -31.64
N ARG A 310 -19.27 22.70 -31.40
CA ARG A 310 -18.53 22.94 -30.12
C ARG A 310 -17.84 21.70 -29.52
N ILE A 311 -16.55 21.76 -29.18
CA ILE A 311 -16.04 22.49 -28.01
C ILE A 311 -14.61 22.97 -28.28
N LEU A 312 -14.44 24.29 -28.32
CA LEU A 312 -13.28 24.97 -27.74
C LEU A 312 -13.54 25.00 -26.24
N GLY A 313 -12.69 24.36 -25.45
CA GLY A 313 -12.79 24.30 -24.00
C GLY A 313 -11.45 23.88 -23.42
N ALA A 314 -10.84 24.80 -22.69
CA ALA A 314 -9.51 24.72 -22.13
C ALA A 314 -9.31 23.47 -21.25
N ILE A 315 -8.11 22.88 -21.33
CA ILE A 315 -7.60 21.89 -20.37
C ILE A 315 -7.25 22.67 -19.09
N PRO A 316 -7.91 22.45 -17.94
CA PRO A 316 -7.45 23.01 -16.67
C PRO A 316 -6.30 22.18 -16.12
N PRO A 317 -5.36 22.79 -15.35
CA PRO A 317 -4.24 22.06 -14.77
C PRO A 317 -4.74 21.10 -13.68
N LEU A 318 -4.23 19.86 -13.72
CA LEU A 318 -4.46 18.82 -12.71
C LEU A 318 -3.90 19.28 -11.36
N LYS A 319 -4.71 19.97 -10.55
CA LYS A 319 -4.42 20.24 -9.14
C LYS A 319 -4.82 19.04 -8.28
N ASN A 320 -3.92 18.69 -7.36
CA ASN A 320 -4.02 17.73 -6.24
C ASN A 320 -5.40 17.61 -5.57
N LYS A 321 -6.35 16.91 -6.21
CA LYS A 321 -7.67 16.60 -5.62
C LYS A 321 -7.88 15.13 -5.26
N ARG A 322 -7.02 14.22 -5.75
CA ARG A 322 -7.19 12.77 -5.49
C ARG A 322 -6.92 12.39 -4.04
N ILE A 323 -5.96 13.04 -3.37
CA ILE A 323 -5.62 12.73 -1.97
C ILE A 323 -6.72 13.23 -1.01
N GLN A 324 -7.32 14.41 -1.27
CA GLN A 324 -8.37 14.94 -0.40
C GLN A 324 -9.73 14.23 -0.53
N GLN A 325 -10.04 13.64 -1.70
CA GLN A 325 -11.31 12.90 -1.86
C GLN A 325 -11.35 11.60 -1.06
N PHE A 326 -10.21 10.94 -0.82
CA PHE A 326 -10.18 9.70 -0.03
C PHE A 326 -10.18 9.94 1.48
N LEU A 327 -9.67 11.09 1.93
CA LEU A 327 -9.65 11.47 3.35
C LEU A 327 -11.02 11.92 3.88
N ASN A 328 -11.93 12.38 3.01
CA ASN A 328 -13.24 12.93 3.39
C ASN A 328 -14.42 11.95 3.34
N LEU A 329 -14.17 10.64 3.15
CA LEU A 329 -15.24 9.65 3.22
C LEU A 329 -15.62 9.41 4.68
N SER A 330 -16.81 9.86 5.07
CA SER A 330 -17.40 9.64 6.38
C SER A 330 -17.39 8.16 6.76
N ALA A 331 -17.27 7.88 8.07
CA ALA A 331 -17.03 6.55 8.65
C ALA A 331 -17.99 5.44 8.17
N TRP A 332 -19.18 5.80 7.67
CA TRP A 332 -20.23 4.87 7.25
C TRP A 332 -20.09 4.37 5.80
N ASN A 333 -19.49 5.14 4.87
CA ASN A 333 -19.40 4.74 3.45
C ASN A 333 -18.25 3.76 3.15
N TRP A 334 -17.24 3.67 4.03
CA TRP A 334 -16.07 2.81 3.81
C TRP A 334 -16.31 1.34 4.15
N GLN A 335 -17.19 1.02 5.12
CA GLN A 335 -17.61 -0.36 5.35
C GLN A 335 -18.22 -0.95 4.06
N TYR A 336 -18.91 -0.15 3.26
CA TYR A 336 -19.42 -0.59 1.96
C TYR A 336 -18.29 -0.88 0.94
N TYR A 337 -17.24 -0.06 0.89
CA TYR A 337 -16.13 -0.22 -0.07
C TYR A 337 -15.14 -1.35 0.28
N VAL A 338 -14.96 -1.68 1.56
CA VAL A 338 -14.14 -2.83 2.02
C VAL A 338 -14.88 -4.16 1.88
N TRP A 339 -16.22 -4.16 1.86
CA TRP A 339 -17.03 -5.38 2.06
C TRP A 339 -18.03 -5.74 0.94
N THR A 340 -18.15 -4.98 -0.15
CA THR A 340 -19.07 -5.33 -1.27
C THR A 340 -18.50 -6.24 -2.36
N ALA A 341 -17.32 -6.89 -2.19
CA ALA A 341 -16.94 -8.10 -2.93
C ALA A 341 -15.78 -8.83 -2.25
#